data_AF-A0A3P0X631-F1
#
_entry.id   AF-A0A3P0X631-F1
#
_cell.length_a   1.000
_cell.length_b   1.000
_cell.length_c   1.000
_cell.angle_alpha   90.00
_cell.angle_beta   90.00
_cell.angle_gamma   90.00
#
_symmetry.space_group_name_H-M   'P 1'
#
loop_
_entity.id
_entity.type
_entity.pdbx_description
1 polymer ?
#
loop_
_entity_poly.entity_id
_entity_poly.type
_entity_poly.pdbx_seq_one_letter_code
_entity_poly.pdbx_strand_id
1 'polypeptide(L)'
;MHADSSHLGNAGLITTLREALEKIATRIPGIPVLLEEVIYSGTHTGDFLSPSQVMRLSKEIELIKAVELKRAGFPKRHLDAFHLLIAGLERLCATALHLRKPIAF
;
A
#
# COMPACT_ATOMS: atom_id res chain seq x y z
N MET A 1 -18.50 16.38 -12.45
CA MET A 1 -17.05 16.11 -12.37
C MET A 1 -16.70 15.94 -10.90
N HIS A 2 -16.58 14.69 -10.41
CA HIS A 2 -16.17 14.44 -9.04
C HIS A 2 -14.64 14.47 -9.01
N ALA A 3 -14.09 15.36 -8.19
CA ALA A 3 -12.66 15.40 -7.91
C ALA A 3 -12.35 14.16 -7.06
N ASP A 4 -11.63 13.21 -7.66
CA ASP A 4 -10.95 12.12 -6.96
C ASP A 4 -9.88 12.75 -6.05
N SER A 5 -10.30 13.17 -4.86
CA SER A 5 -9.41 13.62 -3.79
C SER A 5 -8.63 12.42 -3.29
N SER A 6 -7.52 12.17 -3.98
CA SER A 6 -6.44 11.27 -3.64
C SER A 6 -6.20 11.22 -2.13
N HIS A 7 -6.62 10.12 -1.51
CA HIS A 7 -6.25 9.80 -0.12
C HIS A 7 -4.74 9.51 0.02
N LEU A 8 -4.01 9.52 -1.10
CA LEU A 8 -2.56 9.54 -1.19
C LEU A 8 -1.92 10.85 -0.67
N GLY A 9 -2.70 11.92 -0.43
CA GLY A 9 -2.19 13.23 -0.02
C GLY A 9 -2.26 13.55 1.48
N ASN A 10 -2.80 12.70 2.34
CA ASN A 10 -2.84 12.96 3.78
C ASN A 10 -1.61 12.34 4.46
N ALA A 11 -0.50 13.08 4.48
CA ALA A 11 0.77 12.63 5.08
C ALA A 11 0.58 12.09 6.52
N GLY A 12 -0.31 12.70 7.31
CA GLY A 12 -0.62 12.20 8.67
C GLY A 12 -1.32 10.84 8.68
N LEU A 13 -2.23 10.60 7.74
CA LEU A 13 -2.89 9.30 7.56
C LEU A 13 -1.88 8.24 7.08
N ILE A 14 -1.00 8.59 6.14
CA ILE A 14 0.05 7.71 5.62
C ILE A 14 1.02 7.31 6.73
N THR A 15 1.49 8.25 7.55
CA THR A 15 2.34 7.94 8.72
C THR A 15 1.63 7.01 9.70
N THR A 16 0.35 7.27 9.99
CA THR A 16 -0.41 6.43 10.93
C THR A 16 -0.66 5.02 10.37
N LEU A 17 -0.91 4.89 9.07
CA LEU A 17 -1.05 3.60 8.39
C LEU A 17 0.28 2.83 8.37
N ARG A 18 1.39 3.53 8.14
CA ARG A 18 2.74 2.97 8.19
C ARG A 18 3.04 2.37 9.56
N GLU A 19 2.87 3.14 10.64
CA GLU A 19 3.10 2.66 12.00
C GLU A 19 2.25 1.43 12.35
N ALA A 20 0.99 1.41 11.87
CA ALA A 20 0.11 0.27 12.06
C ALA A 20 0.56 -0.96 11.27
N LEU A 21 1.07 -0.77 10.04
CA LEU A 21 1.62 -1.83 9.21
C LEU A 21 2.97 -2.34 9.72
N GLU A 22 3.88 -1.49 10.20
CA GLU A 22 5.16 -1.89 10.79
C GLU A 22 4.94 -2.81 12.00
N LYS A 23 3.97 -2.48 12.86
CA LYS A 23 3.58 -3.33 13.99
C LYS A 23 3.10 -4.71 13.53
N ILE A 24 2.42 -4.78 12.40
CA ILE A 24 1.94 -6.04 11.83
C ILE A 24 3.01 -6.77 11.02
N ALA A 25 3.97 -6.07 10.43
CA ALA A 25 5.08 -6.66 9.66
C ALA A 25 5.95 -7.58 10.54
N THR A 26 6.01 -7.33 11.86
CA THR A 26 6.62 -8.26 12.82
C THR A 26 5.91 -9.63 12.89
N ARG A 27 4.64 -9.69 12.47
CA ARG A 27 3.77 -10.89 12.45
C ARG A 27 3.53 -11.42 11.04
N ILE A 28 3.75 -10.59 10.02
CA ILE A 28 3.63 -10.93 8.60
C ILE A 28 4.96 -10.58 7.92
N PRO A 29 5.94 -11.47 7.93
CA PRO A 29 7.14 -11.27 7.13
C PRO A 29 6.75 -11.29 5.64
N GLY A 30 7.03 -10.20 4.92
CA GLY A 30 6.88 -10.19 3.45
C GLY A 30 6.13 -9.00 2.84
N ILE A 31 6.15 -7.80 3.43
CA ILE A 31 5.60 -6.58 2.81
C ILE A 31 6.62 -5.43 2.60
N PRO A 32 7.88 -5.71 2.19
CA PRO A 32 8.90 -4.67 2.07
C PRO A 32 8.56 -3.63 0.99
N VAL A 33 8.01 -4.01 -0.16
CA VAL A 33 7.71 -3.03 -1.23
C VAL A 33 6.62 -2.07 -0.79
N LEU A 34 5.58 -2.55 -0.10
CA LEU A 34 4.53 -1.70 0.43
C LEU A 34 5.06 -0.70 1.47
N LEU A 35 5.95 -1.13 2.36
CA LEU A 35 6.48 -0.30 3.44
C LEU A 35 7.61 0.64 2.99
N GLU A 36 8.46 0.20 2.08
CA GLU A 36 9.68 0.92 1.70
C GLU A 36 9.45 1.81 0.47
N GLU A 37 8.62 1.37 -0.48
CA GLU A 37 8.49 2.04 -1.78
C GLU A 37 7.13 2.76 -1.95
N VAL A 38 6.09 2.33 -1.24
CA VAL A 38 4.73 2.89 -1.39
C VAL A 38 4.31 3.75 -0.19
N ILE A 39 4.62 3.31 1.03
CA ILE A 39 4.25 3.99 2.28
C ILE A 39 5.54 4.45 3.00
N TYR A 40 6.42 5.15 2.29
CA TYR A 40 7.65 5.70 2.84
C TYR A 40 7.39 6.95 3.70
N SER A 41 8.16 7.13 4.78
CA SER A 41 7.92 8.11 5.85
C SER A 41 8.40 9.55 5.56
N GLY A 42 8.86 9.87 4.36
CA GLY A 42 9.33 11.21 4.06
C GLY A 42 9.55 11.42 2.57
N THR A 43 8.77 12.34 2.00
CA THR A 43 9.07 13.08 0.76
C THR A 43 9.78 12.29 -0.35
N HIS A 44 8.99 11.78 -1.31
CA HIS A 44 9.38 11.30 -2.64
C HIS A 44 10.85 10.87 -2.82
N THR A 45 11.11 9.56 -2.79
CA THR A 45 12.19 8.97 -3.60
C THR A 45 11.85 7.52 -3.95
N GLY A 46 11.15 7.39 -5.08
CA GLY A 46 10.74 6.16 -5.71
C GLY A 46 9.97 6.54 -6.97
N ASP A 47 10.59 7.32 -7.86
CA ASP A 47 9.94 7.95 -9.03
C ASP A 47 9.17 6.97 -9.91
N PHE A 48 9.47 5.68 -9.78
CA PHE A 48 8.70 4.60 -10.38
C PHE A 48 8.93 3.24 -9.70
N LEU A 49 7.89 2.41 -9.59
CA LEU A 49 8.02 0.96 -9.42
C LEU A 49 8.24 0.30 -10.78
N SER A 50 9.37 -0.39 -10.93
CA SER A 50 9.63 -1.25 -12.09
C SER A 50 8.61 -2.40 -12.17
N PRO A 51 8.36 -3.01 -13.35
CA PRO A 51 7.41 -4.10 -13.49
C PRO A 51 7.65 -5.30 -12.55
N SER A 52 8.91 -5.58 -12.19
CA SER A 52 9.26 -6.62 -11.21
C SER A 52 8.85 -6.22 -9.79
N GLN A 53 9.01 -4.96 -9.40
CA GLN A 53 8.52 -4.44 -8.12
C GLN A 53 6.99 -4.38 -8.08
N VAL A 54 6.31 -4.02 -9.17
CA VAL A 54 4.85 -4.07 -9.27
C VAL A 54 4.34 -5.50 -9.07
N MET A 55 5.00 -6.50 -9.67
CA MET A 55 4.64 -7.90 -9.45
C MET A 55 4.84 -8.34 -7.99
N ARG A 56 5.89 -7.86 -7.32
CA ARG A 56 6.11 -8.11 -5.89
C ARG A 56 5.01 -7.45 -5.06
N LEU A 57 4.74 -6.17 -5.28
CA LEU A 57 3.67 -5.43 -4.60
C LEU A 57 2.30 -6.12 -4.74
N SER A 58 1.98 -6.64 -5.93
CA SER A 58 0.75 -7.41 -6.13
C SER A 58 0.67 -8.65 -5.26
N LYS A 59 1.78 -9.35 -5.01
CA LYS A 59 1.83 -10.51 -4.10
C LYS A 59 1.71 -10.07 -2.63
N GLU A 60 2.33 -8.96 -2.27
CA GLU A 60 2.24 -8.38 -0.92
C GLU A 60 0.81 -7.99 -0.56
N ILE A 61 0.07 -7.41 -1.53
CA ILE A 61 -1.36 -7.08 -1.38
C ILE A 61 -2.18 -8.33 -1.08
N GLU A 62 -1.96 -9.43 -1.80
CA GLU A 62 -2.67 -10.69 -1.57
C GLU A 62 -2.36 -11.28 -0.18
N LEU A 63 -1.10 -11.21 0.27
CA LEU A 63 -0.71 -11.63 1.62
C LEU A 63 -1.45 -10.82 2.69
N ILE A 64 -1.53 -9.51 2.53
CA ILE A 64 -2.23 -8.62 3.44
C ILE A 64 -3.73 -8.90 3.48
N LYS A 65 -4.35 -9.13 2.32
CA LYS A 65 -5.78 -9.47 2.22
C LYS A 65 -6.10 -10.80 2.90
N ALA A 66 -5.17 -11.75 2.88
CA ALA A 66 -5.30 -13.01 3.59
C ALA A 66 -5.16 -12.89 5.12
N VAL A 67 -4.65 -11.76 5.63
CA VAL A 67 -4.49 -11.56 7.08
C VAL A 67 -5.72 -10.90 7.67
N GLU A 68 -6.22 -11.51 8.74
CA GLU A 68 -7.24 -10.90 9.58
C GLU A 68 -6.65 -9.71 10.36
N LEU A 69 -6.66 -8.52 9.75
CA LEU A 69 -6.08 -7.27 10.30
C LEU A 69 -6.54 -6.98 11.73
N LYS A 70 -7.79 -7.31 12.06
CA LYS A 70 -8.34 -7.18 13.42
C LYS A 70 -7.58 -8.05 14.43
N ARG A 71 -7.32 -9.33 14.10
CA ARG A 71 -6.51 -10.23 14.96
C ARG A 71 -5.05 -9.81 15.01
N ALA A 72 -4.54 -9.22 13.92
CA ALA A 72 -3.20 -8.69 13.87
C ALA A 72 -3.01 -7.42 14.74
N GLY A 73 -4.10 -6.84 15.27
CA GLY A 73 -4.06 -5.64 16.12
C GLY A 73 -4.14 -4.34 15.33
N PHE A 74 -4.58 -4.38 14.06
CA PHE A 74 -4.75 -3.17 13.27
C PHE A 74 -5.87 -2.29 13.83
N PRO A 75 -5.67 -0.97 13.98
CA PRO A 75 -6.67 -0.11 14.60
C PRO A 75 -7.94 -0.02 13.74
N LYS A 76 -9.11 -0.29 14.35
CA LYS A 76 -10.41 -0.28 13.66
C LYS A 76 -10.68 1.04 12.92
N ARG A 77 -10.29 2.17 13.51
CA ARG A 77 -10.45 3.52 12.94
C ARG A 77 -9.72 3.75 11.62
N HIS A 78 -8.74 2.90 11.28
CA HIS A 78 -7.96 2.99 10.05
C HIS A 78 -8.32 1.91 9.03
N LEU A 79 -9.21 0.96 9.37
CA LEU A 79 -9.54 -0.17 8.47
C LEU A 79 -10.15 0.31 7.15
N ASP A 80 -11.04 1.30 7.19
CA ASP A 80 -11.69 1.78 5.97
C ASP A 80 -10.69 2.48 5.03
N ALA A 81 -9.85 3.35 5.58
CA ALA A 81 -8.76 3.99 4.86
C ALA A 81 -7.77 2.96 4.29
N PHE A 82 -7.48 1.91 5.06
CA PHE A 82 -6.61 0.82 4.64
C PHE A 82 -7.21 0.03 3.47
N HIS A 83 -8.49 -0.35 3.55
CA HIS A 83 -9.17 -1.06 2.47
C HIS A 83 -9.22 -0.23 1.19
N LEU A 84 -9.45 1.09 1.30
CA LEU A 84 -9.41 2.00 0.15
C LEU A 84 -8.02 2.06 -0.49
N LEU A 85 -6.97 2.16 0.34
CA LEU A 85 -5.59 2.15 -0.12
C LEU A 85 -5.25 0.84 -0.86
N ILE A 86 -5.52 -0.31 -0.24
CA ILE A 86 -5.24 -1.62 -0.83
C ILE A 86 -6.02 -1.83 -2.14
N ALA A 87 -7.31 -1.49 -2.18
CA ALA A 87 -8.10 -1.60 -3.40
C ALA A 87 -7.60 -0.67 -4.51
N GLY A 88 -7.10 0.53 -4.16
CA GLY A 88 -6.45 1.44 -5.10
C GLY A 88 -5.15 0.86 -5.67
N LEU A 89 -4.28 0.35 -4.80
CA LEU A 89 -3.00 -0.26 -5.18
C LEU A 89 -3.19 -1.53 -6.01
N GLU A 90 -4.20 -2.35 -5.71
CA GLU A 90 -4.54 -3.54 -6.49
C GLU A 90 -4.90 -3.19 -7.93
N ARG A 91 -5.80 -2.21 -8.13
CA ARG A 91 -6.17 -1.71 -9.47
C ARG A 91 -4.96 -1.14 -10.22
N LEU A 92 -4.11 -0.40 -9.51
CA LEU A 92 -2.93 0.21 -10.08
C LEU A 92 -1.90 -0.84 -10.53
N CYS A 93 -1.65 -1.86 -9.70
CA CYS A 93 -0.78 -2.99 -10.03
C CYS A 93 -1.33 -3.80 -11.21
N ALA A 94 -2.63 -4.12 -11.21
CA ALA A 94 -3.26 -4.86 -12.30
C ALA A 94 -3.12 -4.12 -13.64
N THR A 95 -3.36 -2.80 -13.63
CA THR A 95 -3.23 -1.95 -14.82
C THR A 95 -1.78 -1.86 -15.29
N ALA A 96 -0.84 -1.63 -14.38
CA ALA A 96 0.59 -1.53 -14.69
C ALA A 96 1.16 -2.84 -15.25
N LEU A 97 0.79 -3.99 -14.69
CA LEU A 97 1.18 -5.31 -15.20
C LEU A 97 0.57 -5.61 -16.57
N HIS A 98 -0.71 -5.28 -16.77
CA HIS A 98 -1.39 -5.46 -18.05
C HIS A 98 -0.72 -4.64 -19.17
N LEU A 99 -0.40 -3.37 -18.88
CA LEU A 99 0.26 -2.47 -19.82
C LEU A 99 1.78 -2.66 -19.90
N ARG A 100 2.35 -3.51 -19.03
CA ARG A 100 3.81 -3.67 -18.81
C ARG A 100 4.52 -2.34 -18.57
N LYS A 101 3.86 -1.42 -17.86
CA LYS A 101 4.38 -0.10 -17.52
C LYS A 101 4.77 -0.02 -16.05
N PRO A 102 5.74 0.84 -15.71
CA PRO A 102 6.00 1.17 -14.31
C PRO A 102 4.83 1.96 -13.69
N ILE A 103 4.77 1.97 -12.36
CA ILE A 103 3.88 2.86 -11.59
C ILE A 103 4.70 4.05 -11.11
N ALA A 104 4.28 5.28 -11.40
CA ALA A 104 4.86 6.49 -10.80
C ALA A 104 3.94 7.02 -9.68
N PHE A 105 4.51 7.57 -8.61
CA PHE A 105 3.81 8.06 -7.41
C PHE A 105 3.99 9.55 -7.18
#